data_AF-A0A833W3X2-F1
#
_entry.id   AF-A0A833W3X2-F1
#
_cell.length_a   1.000
_cell.length_b   1.000
_cell.length_c   1.000
_cell.angle_alpha   90.00
_cell.angle_beta   90.00
_cell.angle_gamma   90.00
#
_symmetry.space_group_name_H-M   'P 1'
#
loop_
_entity.id
_entity.type
_entity.pdbx_description
1 polymer ?
#
loop_
_entity_poly.entity_id
_entity_poly.type
_entity_poly.pdbx_seq_one_letter_code
_entity_poly.pdbx_strand_id
1 'polypeptide(L)'
;MADKQKTHEDVLTRLVHDLETKTTLCHVKDYPGVGLKQLNHHAKKLGPLVNPVFGEQPAFFIDEGRFCPYRIVVYGNEKVAAKIAELLGNWAKWSGVGGRVTTSQGAFILEQRPPKPNVRMPDVAYTPRDDDRNLTREQMWTYRGDPYAPIFVIEIDELSGRGSKLSALDRKMRNDYFKHGVQLGWLIDPRPDVQLMYEYYLDDDGGVQRSNNSAWRDLDGGDVLPGFKIRAPVLEMVLNQDSGSSSEDEVDLLCPAPRCNKRFRSYGACAAHVEWHRKERSISKYLAKRENS
;
A
#
# COMPACT_ATOMS: atom_id res chain seq x y z
N MET A 1 -8.17 44.76 13.91
CA MET A 1 -8.78 43.42 13.75
C MET A 1 -8.85 43.01 12.28
N ALA A 2 -9.29 43.89 11.36
CA ALA A 2 -9.32 43.61 9.92
C ALA A 2 -7.95 43.20 9.31
N ASP A 3 -6.86 43.84 9.73
CA ASP A 3 -5.53 43.62 9.14
C ASP A 3 -4.94 42.24 9.47
N LYS A 4 -5.15 41.75 10.71
CA LYS A 4 -4.77 40.39 11.14
C LYS A 4 -5.60 39.29 10.47
N GLN A 5 -6.87 39.58 10.17
CA GLN A 5 -7.76 38.63 9.53
C GLN A 5 -7.44 38.45 8.05
N LYS A 6 -7.05 39.55 7.39
CA LYS A 6 -6.57 39.55 6.00
C LYS A 6 -5.23 38.81 5.84
N THR A 7 -4.27 39.03 6.74
CA THR A 7 -3.00 38.26 6.75
C THR A 7 -3.22 36.77 7.00
N HIS A 8 -4.23 36.42 7.80
CA HIS A 8 -4.58 35.03 8.09
C HIS A 8 -5.23 34.32 6.89
N GLU A 9 -6.14 35.00 6.18
CA GLU A 9 -6.73 34.50 4.92
C GLU A 9 -5.67 34.33 3.81
N ASP A 10 -4.69 35.23 3.73
CA ASP A 10 -3.60 35.12 2.75
C ASP A 10 -2.72 33.89 3.01
N VAL A 11 -2.44 33.55 4.28
CA VAL A 11 -1.63 32.36 4.62
C VAL A 11 -2.40 31.06 4.35
N LEU A 12 -3.72 31.01 4.61
CA LEU A 12 -4.54 29.85 4.26
C LEU A 12 -4.59 29.66 2.74
N THR A 13 -4.78 30.74 1.98
CA THR A 13 -4.76 30.70 0.51
C THR A 13 -3.44 30.16 -0.02
N ARG A 14 -2.31 30.61 0.56
CA ARG A 14 -0.98 30.08 0.23
C ARG A 14 -0.85 28.59 0.58
N LEU A 15 -1.34 28.17 1.75
CA LEU A 15 -1.32 26.76 2.14
C LEU A 15 -2.12 25.90 1.16
N VAL A 16 -3.33 26.32 0.79
CA VAL A 16 -4.18 25.60 -0.15
C VAL A 16 -3.48 25.48 -1.52
N HIS A 17 -2.97 26.59 -2.05
CA HIS A 17 -2.21 26.57 -3.30
C HIS A 17 -1.00 25.61 -3.24
N ASP A 18 -0.24 25.64 -2.14
CA ASP A 18 0.90 24.76 -1.96
C ASP A 18 0.50 23.29 -1.81
N LEU A 19 -0.61 23.02 -1.12
CA LEU A 19 -1.18 21.67 -1.00
C LEU A 19 -1.71 21.14 -2.34
N GLU A 20 -2.13 22.00 -3.27
CA GLU A 20 -2.59 21.60 -4.60
C GLU A 20 -1.44 21.48 -5.63
N THR A 21 -0.31 22.14 -5.41
CA THR A 21 0.76 22.24 -6.42
C THR A 21 2.05 21.52 -6.04
N LYS A 22 2.41 21.46 -4.74
CA LYS A 22 3.67 20.84 -4.32
C LYS A 22 3.59 19.32 -4.39
N THR A 23 4.70 18.71 -4.76
CA THR A 23 4.88 17.25 -4.75
C THR A 23 5.25 16.68 -3.38
N THR A 24 5.32 17.53 -2.35
CA THR A 24 5.82 17.24 -1.00
C THR A 24 4.86 17.78 0.06
N LEU A 25 4.80 17.14 1.23
CA LEU A 25 3.95 17.59 2.35
C LEU A 25 4.37 18.96 2.89
N CYS A 26 3.38 19.78 3.24
CA CYS A 26 3.57 21.14 3.78
C CYS A 26 3.83 21.10 5.30
N HIS A 27 4.87 21.79 5.78
CA HIS A 27 5.20 21.84 7.20
C HIS A 27 4.42 22.95 7.91
N VAL A 28 3.84 22.66 9.08
CA VAL A 28 2.92 23.58 9.79
C VAL A 28 3.59 24.91 10.15
N LYS A 29 4.89 24.90 10.47
CA LYS A 29 5.66 26.13 10.77
C LYS A 29 5.75 27.10 9.58
N ASP A 30 5.58 26.63 8.36
CA ASP A 30 5.65 27.49 7.16
C ASP A 30 4.34 28.27 6.94
N TYR A 31 3.27 27.96 7.70
CA TYR A 31 1.94 28.57 7.57
C TYR A 31 1.42 29.02 8.94
N PRO A 32 2.08 30.02 9.56
CA PRO A 32 1.75 30.45 10.91
C PRO A 32 0.30 30.94 11.00
N GLY A 33 -0.39 30.50 12.05
CA GLY A 33 -1.78 30.84 12.32
C GLY A 33 -2.81 29.94 11.65
N VAL A 34 -2.47 29.18 10.59
CA VAL A 34 -3.41 28.26 9.96
C VAL A 34 -3.52 26.97 10.77
N GLY A 35 -4.68 26.75 11.38
CA GLY A 35 -4.96 25.54 12.16
C GLY A 35 -5.53 24.41 11.31
N LEU A 36 -5.31 23.16 11.73
CA LEU A 36 -5.86 21.97 11.08
C LEU A 36 -7.39 22.04 10.89
N LYS A 37 -8.11 22.51 11.91
CA LYS A 37 -9.57 22.69 11.86
C LYS A 37 -10.01 23.64 10.75
N GLN A 38 -9.23 24.70 10.51
CA GLN A 38 -9.52 25.69 9.48
C GLN A 38 -9.32 25.10 8.08
N LEU A 39 -8.19 24.40 7.86
CA LEU A 39 -7.92 23.72 6.59
C LEU A 39 -9.01 22.66 6.27
N ASN A 40 -9.37 21.83 7.25
CA ASN A 40 -10.40 20.82 7.05
C ASN A 40 -11.80 21.44 6.85
N HIS A 41 -12.08 22.58 7.48
CA HIS A 41 -13.33 23.31 7.21
C HIS A 41 -13.35 23.89 5.78
N HIS A 42 -12.21 24.38 5.29
CA HIS A 42 -12.06 24.85 3.91
C HIS A 42 -12.33 23.73 2.90
N ALA A 43 -11.66 22.57 3.05
CA ALA A 43 -11.89 21.39 2.21
C ALA A 43 -13.34 20.89 2.28
N LYS A 44 -13.94 20.87 3.48
CA LYS A 44 -15.36 20.49 3.63
C LYS A 44 -16.32 21.45 2.91
N LYS A 45 -16.01 22.74 2.88
CA LYS A 45 -16.88 23.78 2.31
C LYS A 45 -16.74 23.89 0.79
N LEU A 46 -15.51 23.78 0.26
CA LEU A 46 -15.21 24.01 -1.15
C LEU A 46 -15.00 22.72 -1.96
N GLY A 47 -14.83 21.58 -1.29
CA GLY A 47 -14.51 20.30 -1.90
C GLY A 47 -13.08 19.84 -1.57
N PRO A 48 -12.76 18.57 -1.85
CA PRO A 48 -11.41 18.02 -1.65
C PRO A 48 -10.37 18.81 -2.46
N LEU A 49 -9.20 19.05 -1.88
CA LEU A 49 -8.08 19.62 -2.62
C LEU A 49 -7.54 18.55 -3.58
N VAL A 50 -7.10 18.94 -4.77
CA VAL A 50 -6.55 17.99 -5.76
C VAL A 50 -5.06 18.24 -5.89
N ASN A 51 -4.26 17.27 -5.45
CA ASN A 51 -2.81 17.32 -5.54
C ASN A 51 -2.27 16.38 -6.64
N PRO A 52 -1.25 16.76 -7.42
CA PRO A 52 -0.70 15.96 -8.52
C PRO A 52 -0.04 14.63 -8.09
N VAL A 53 0.29 14.49 -6.82
CA VAL A 53 0.98 13.35 -6.21
C VAL A 53 0.07 12.57 -5.26
N PHE A 54 -0.65 13.29 -4.40
CA PHE A 54 -1.46 12.69 -3.34
C PHE A 54 -2.93 12.47 -3.76
N GLY A 55 -3.33 12.92 -4.95
CA GLY A 55 -4.70 12.77 -5.44
C GLY A 55 -5.66 13.72 -4.76
N GLU A 56 -6.92 13.30 -4.63
CA GLU A 56 -7.94 14.05 -3.90
C GLU A 56 -7.71 13.95 -2.39
N GLN A 57 -7.74 15.09 -1.73
CA GLN A 57 -7.42 15.28 -0.32
C GLN A 57 -8.64 15.87 0.39
N PRO A 58 -9.59 15.02 0.83
CA PRO A 58 -10.86 15.46 1.43
C PRO A 58 -10.69 16.04 2.83
N ALA A 59 -9.62 15.67 3.52
CA ALA A 59 -9.26 16.18 4.83
C ALA A 59 -7.76 15.97 5.07
N PHE A 60 -7.25 16.55 6.14
CA PHE A 60 -5.88 16.45 6.59
C PHE A 60 -5.81 16.10 8.07
N PHE A 61 -4.69 15.53 8.49
CA PHE A 61 -4.23 15.44 9.88
C PHE A 61 -2.82 16.03 10.00
N ILE A 62 -2.33 16.22 11.22
CA ILE A 62 -0.95 16.64 11.46
C ILE A 62 -0.17 15.46 12.00
N ASP A 63 0.92 15.13 11.33
CA ASP A 63 1.88 14.12 11.77
C ASP A 63 3.31 14.63 11.55
N GLU A 64 4.18 14.44 12.54
CA GLU A 64 5.52 15.02 12.62
C GLU A 64 5.63 16.50 12.15
N GLY A 65 4.61 17.32 12.46
CA GLY A 65 4.58 18.74 12.10
C GLY A 65 4.24 19.03 10.64
N ARG A 66 3.70 18.07 9.88
CA ARG A 66 3.30 18.22 8.47
C ARG A 66 1.79 18.02 8.30
N PHE A 67 1.19 18.72 7.35
CA PHE A 67 -0.19 18.47 6.91
C PHE A 67 -0.22 17.22 6.02
N CYS A 68 -0.75 16.13 6.56
CA CYS A 68 -0.86 14.84 5.88
C CYS A 68 -2.30 14.64 5.38
N PRO A 69 -2.52 14.41 4.08
CA PRO A 69 -3.87 14.18 3.56
C PRO A 69 -4.42 12.83 4.03
N TYR A 70 -5.72 12.78 4.32
CA TYR A 70 -6.44 11.51 4.38
C TYR A 70 -6.54 10.93 2.96
N ARG A 71 -6.07 9.70 2.76
CA ARG A 71 -6.52 8.87 1.64
C ARG A 71 -7.84 8.21 2.05
N ILE A 72 -8.91 8.52 1.33
CA ILE A 72 -10.14 7.73 1.42
C ILE A 72 -10.07 6.72 0.28
N VAL A 73 -9.76 5.48 0.62
CA VAL A 73 -9.79 4.36 -0.33
C VAL A 73 -11.16 3.70 -0.24
N VAL A 74 -11.77 3.38 -1.38
CA VAL A 74 -13.06 2.70 -1.40
C VAL A 74 -12.92 1.26 -0.91
N TYR A 75 -13.95 0.75 -0.23
CA TYR A 75 -13.90 -0.56 0.43
C TYR A 75 -13.52 -1.73 -0.48
N GLY A 76 -13.95 -1.69 -1.76
CA GLY A 76 -13.57 -2.70 -2.75
C GLY A 76 -12.06 -2.75 -3.02
N ASN A 77 -11.41 -1.59 -3.13
CA ASN A 77 -9.96 -1.51 -3.35
C ASN A 77 -9.21 -2.02 -2.12
N GLU A 78 -9.66 -1.69 -0.91
CA GLU A 78 -9.08 -2.19 0.35
C GLU A 78 -9.20 -3.71 0.48
N LYS A 79 -10.35 -4.30 0.08
CA LYS A 79 -10.50 -5.77 0.04
C LYS A 79 -9.45 -6.42 -0.88
N VAL A 80 -9.24 -5.84 -2.06
CA VAL A 80 -8.25 -6.34 -3.03
C VAL A 80 -6.83 -6.15 -2.49
N ALA A 81 -6.49 -4.98 -1.94
CA ALA A 81 -5.20 -4.71 -1.32
C ALA A 81 -4.88 -5.74 -0.22
N ALA A 82 -5.84 -5.98 0.68
CA ALA A 82 -5.70 -6.94 1.76
C ALA A 82 -5.45 -8.37 1.24
N LYS A 83 -6.18 -8.80 0.19
CA LYS A 83 -5.95 -10.12 -0.40
C LYS A 83 -4.58 -10.22 -1.04
N ILE A 84 -4.17 -9.20 -1.79
CA ILE A 84 -2.87 -9.22 -2.46
C ILE A 84 -1.74 -9.25 -1.42
N ALA A 85 -1.83 -8.43 -0.36
CA ALA A 85 -0.87 -8.44 0.73
C ALA A 85 -0.79 -9.80 1.44
N GLU A 86 -1.93 -10.47 1.65
CA GLU A 86 -1.99 -11.84 2.18
C GLU A 86 -1.22 -12.80 1.26
N LEU A 87 -1.53 -12.84 -0.03
CA LEU A 87 -0.90 -13.72 -1.02
C LEU A 87 0.61 -13.48 -1.10
N LEU A 88 1.03 -12.22 -1.11
CA LEU A 88 2.42 -11.83 -1.21
C LEU A 88 3.20 -12.14 0.08
N GLY A 89 2.61 -11.90 1.25
CA GLY A 89 3.23 -12.25 2.54
C GLY A 89 3.39 -13.76 2.72
N ASN A 90 2.40 -14.51 2.23
CA ASN A 90 2.41 -15.95 2.14
C ASN A 90 3.54 -16.46 1.23
N TRP A 91 3.65 -15.93 0.01
CA TRP A 91 4.77 -16.21 -0.89
C TRP A 91 6.12 -15.89 -0.24
N ALA A 92 6.28 -14.69 0.34
CA ALA A 92 7.51 -14.26 1.00
C ALA A 92 7.95 -15.22 2.12
N LYS A 93 6.98 -15.83 2.82
CA LYS A 93 7.22 -16.82 3.87
C LYS A 93 7.63 -18.19 3.31
N TRP A 94 7.03 -18.66 2.22
CA TRP A 94 7.21 -20.03 1.72
C TRP A 94 8.26 -20.16 0.62
N SER A 95 8.53 -19.10 -0.13
CA SER A 95 9.55 -19.09 -1.19
C SER A 95 10.98 -19.25 -0.66
N GLY A 96 11.19 -19.06 0.65
CA GLY A 96 12.53 -19.05 1.25
C GLY A 96 13.28 -17.74 1.04
N VAL A 97 12.83 -16.88 0.12
CA VAL A 97 13.40 -15.54 -0.18
C VAL A 97 13.22 -14.60 1.01
N GLY A 98 12.07 -14.62 1.68
CA GLY A 98 11.78 -13.74 2.81
C GLY A 98 11.29 -12.35 2.38
N GLY A 99 11.69 -11.32 3.13
CA GLY A 99 11.24 -9.94 2.92
C GLY A 99 10.07 -9.53 3.81
N ARG A 100 9.56 -8.32 3.59
CA ARG A 100 8.38 -7.77 4.27
C ARG A 100 7.40 -7.21 3.26
N VAL A 101 6.13 -7.38 3.58
CA VAL A 101 5.01 -6.80 2.86
C VAL A 101 4.36 -5.75 3.73
N THR A 102 4.13 -4.57 3.16
CA THR A 102 3.44 -3.45 3.81
C THR A 102 2.25 -3.02 2.97
N THR A 103 1.20 -2.51 3.61
CA THR A 103 0.02 -1.92 2.93
C THR A 103 -0.02 -0.41 3.13
N SER A 104 -1.07 0.25 2.61
CA SER A 104 -1.37 1.70 2.51
C SER A 104 -1.27 2.57 3.78
N GLN A 105 -0.65 2.08 4.85
CA GLN A 105 -0.26 2.82 6.06
C GLN A 105 1.27 2.87 6.28
N GLY A 106 2.07 2.12 5.51
CA GLY A 106 3.53 2.16 5.56
C GLY A 106 4.11 3.23 4.63
N ALA A 107 4.79 4.24 5.18
CA ALA A 107 5.43 5.28 4.40
C ALA A 107 6.88 4.90 4.02
N PHE A 108 7.21 5.07 2.75
CA PHE A 108 8.57 4.93 2.22
C PHE A 108 9.13 6.32 1.89
N ILE A 109 10.35 6.59 2.35
CA ILE A 109 11.07 7.81 2.00
C ILE A 109 11.96 7.46 0.81
N LEU A 110 11.52 7.80 -0.39
CA LEU A 110 12.26 7.53 -1.62
C LEU A 110 13.43 8.48 -1.82
N GLU A 111 13.34 9.70 -1.27
CA GLU A 111 14.42 10.69 -1.35
C GLU A 111 14.42 11.60 -0.12
N GLN A 112 15.59 11.79 0.49
CA GLN A 112 15.82 12.78 1.53
C GLN A 112 16.43 14.03 0.90
N ARG A 113 15.60 15.00 0.50
CA ARG A 113 16.08 16.34 0.15
C ARG A 113 15.68 17.30 1.25
N PRO A 114 16.49 17.62 2.27
CA PRO A 114 16.13 18.66 3.24
C PRO A 114 15.75 19.96 2.51
N PRO A 115 14.58 20.60 2.79
CA PRO A 115 13.60 20.31 3.85
C PRO A 115 12.38 19.40 3.46
N LYS A 116 12.43 18.79 2.28
CA LYS A 116 11.35 18.13 1.52
C LYS A 116 11.64 16.64 1.21
N PRO A 117 11.34 15.71 2.13
CA PRO A 117 11.42 14.28 1.83
C PRO A 117 10.36 13.87 0.79
N ASN A 118 10.74 13.02 -0.17
CA ASN A 118 9.80 12.39 -1.10
C ASN A 118 9.23 11.12 -0.46
N VAL A 119 8.03 11.24 0.11
CA VAL A 119 7.35 10.16 0.83
C VAL A 119 6.28 9.53 -0.07
N ARG A 120 6.27 8.20 -0.18
CA ARG A 120 5.27 7.43 -0.92
C ARG A 120 4.68 6.32 -0.06
N MET A 121 3.39 6.08 -0.25
CA MET A 121 2.61 5.08 0.46
C MET A 121 1.88 4.26 -0.62
N PRO A 122 2.51 3.21 -1.15
CA PRO A 122 1.86 2.29 -2.08
C PRO A 122 0.76 1.50 -1.37
N ASP A 123 -0.23 1.01 -2.12
CA ASP A 123 -1.32 0.20 -1.54
C ASP A 123 -0.82 -1.16 -1.06
N VAL A 124 0.13 -1.73 -1.80
CA VAL A 124 0.93 -2.88 -1.37
C VAL A 124 2.37 -2.67 -1.82
N ALA A 125 3.33 -2.99 -0.96
CA ALA A 125 4.75 -3.01 -1.32
C ALA A 125 5.47 -4.22 -0.74
N TYR A 126 6.55 -4.62 -1.41
CA TYR A 126 7.47 -5.65 -0.94
C TYR A 126 8.90 -5.14 -0.89
N THR A 127 9.51 -5.31 0.28
CA THR A 127 10.92 -5.02 0.54
C THR A 127 11.68 -6.33 0.72
N PRO A 128 12.84 -6.52 0.05
CA PRO A 128 13.67 -7.70 0.20
C PRO A 128 14.14 -7.94 1.63
N ARG A 129 14.47 -9.20 1.95
CA ARG A 129 14.89 -9.59 3.31
C ARG A 129 16.10 -8.80 3.81
N ASP A 130 17.11 -8.65 2.97
CA ASP A 130 18.38 -8.06 3.39
C ASP A 130 18.25 -6.55 3.53
N ASP A 131 17.49 -5.90 2.65
CA ASP A 131 17.15 -4.48 2.77
C ASP A 131 16.37 -4.21 4.06
N ASP A 132 15.31 -4.99 4.35
CA ASP A 132 14.54 -4.90 5.60
C ASP A 132 15.41 -5.06 6.86
N ARG A 133 16.34 -6.03 6.84
CA ARG A 133 17.25 -6.29 7.97
C ARG A 133 18.26 -5.18 8.20
N ASN A 134 18.64 -4.48 7.14
CA ASN A 134 19.62 -3.41 7.19
C ASN A 134 19.00 -2.05 7.53
N LEU A 135 17.66 -1.96 7.63
CA LEU A 135 17.01 -0.74 8.07
C LEU A 135 17.43 -0.37 9.49
N THR A 136 17.85 0.88 9.64
CA THR A 136 18.15 1.47 10.94
C THR A 136 16.88 1.66 11.77
N ARG A 137 17.05 1.81 13.09
CA ARG A 137 15.93 2.15 13.98
C ARG A 137 15.25 3.47 13.58
N GLU A 138 16.00 4.43 13.07
CA GLU A 138 15.44 5.70 12.62
C GLU A 138 14.55 5.51 11.38
N GLN A 139 15.01 4.76 10.38
CA GLN A 139 14.21 4.42 9.18
C GLN A 139 12.96 3.58 9.50
N MET A 140 13.02 2.70 10.50
CA MET A 140 11.88 1.84 10.87
C MET A 140 10.80 2.55 11.68
N TRP A 141 11.17 3.53 12.51
CA TRP A 141 10.29 4.07 13.55
C TRP A 141 10.02 5.57 13.42
N THR A 142 10.60 6.24 12.43
CA THR A 142 10.43 7.68 12.16
C THR A 142 10.43 7.94 10.66
N TYR A 143 10.09 9.17 10.24
CA TYR A 143 10.32 9.60 8.84
C TYR A 143 11.71 10.21 8.61
N ARG A 144 12.72 9.73 9.35
CA ARG A 144 14.10 10.22 9.30
C ARG A 144 15.05 9.06 8.97
N GLY A 145 16.31 9.36 8.67
CA GLY A 145 17.30 8.39 8.19
C GLY A 145 17.26 8.13 6.68
N ASP A 146 18.30 7.47 6.16
CA ASP A 146 18.56 7.40 4.72
C ASP A 146 17.36 6.85 3.91
N PRO A 147 17.14 7.34 2.68
CA PRO A 147 16.06 6.85 1.84
C PRO A 147 16.17 5.35 1.57
N TYR A 148 15.02 4.70 1.49
CA TYR A 148 14.94 3.33 1.00
C TYR A 148 13.64 3.14 0.22
N ALA A 149 13.67 2.23 -0.74
CA ALA A 149 12.54 1.91 -1.61
C ALA A 149 12.24 0.41 -1.55
N PRO A 150 10.96 0.02 -1.69
CA PRO A 150 10.63 -1.37 -1.98
C PRO A 150 11.09 -1.73 -3.41
N ILE A 151 11.20 -3.01 -3.74
CA ILE A 151 11.49 -3.45 -5.11
C ILE A 151 10.23 -3.72 -5.94
N PHE A 152 9.09 -3.91 -5.26
CA PHE A 152 7.81 -4.17 -5.89
C PHE A 152 6.70 -3.36 -5.23
N VAL A 153 5.86 -2.73 -6.05
CA VAL A 153 4.74 -1.88 -5.61
C VAL A 153 3.46 -2.17 -6.39
N ILE A 154 2.32 -1.97 -5.74
CA ILE A 154 1.00 -2.05 -6.34
C ILE A 154 0.20 -0.81 -5.94
N GLU A 155 -0.51 -0.23 -6.90
CA GLU A 155 -1.53 0.80 -6.69
C GLU A 155 -2.87 0.32 -7.23
N ILE A 156 -3.95 0.61 -6.51
CA ILE A 156 -5.30 0.12 -6.77
C ILE A 156 -6.25 1.32 -6.79
N ASP A 157 -6.70 1.70 -7.98
CA ASP A 157 -7.51 2.91 -8.17
C ASP A 157 -8.35 2.86 -9.45
N GLU A 158 -9.16 3.88 -9.68
CA GLU A 158 -9.89 4.06 -10.93
C GLU A 158 -8.93 4.42 -12.07
N LEU A 159 -8.75 3.55 -13.07
CA LEU A 159 -7.80 3.74 -14.17
C LEU A 159 -8.48 4.19 -15.47
N SER A 160 -9.81 4.27 -15.50
CA SER A 160 -10.59 4.72 -16.65
C SER A 160 -11.77 5.61 -16.24
N GLY A 161 -12.36 6.32 -17.21
CA GLY A 161 -13.51 7.20 -16.99
C GLY A 161 -13.16 8.62 -16.51
N ARG A 162 -14.19 9.39 -16.14
CA ARG A 162 -14.09 10.83 -15.82
C ARG A 162 -13.23 11.13 -14.58
N GLY A 163 -13.02 10.14 -13.70
CA GLY A 163 -12.19 10.22 -12.49
C GLY A 163 -10.84 9.53 -12.59
N SER A 164 -10.45 9.04 -13.77
CA SER A 164 -9.26 8.20 -13.95
C SER A 164 -7.99 8.81 -13.34
N LYS A 165 -7.31 8.01 -12.53
CA LYS A 165 -6.00 8.29 -11.94
C LYS A 165 -4.85 7.72 -12.76
N LEU A 166 -5.11 7.08 -13.90
CA LEU A 166 -4.09 6.41 -14.71
C LEU A 166 -2.91 7.31 -15.08
N SER A 167 -3.16 8.55 -15.52
CA SER A 167 -2.08 9.49 -15.87
C SER A 167 -1.22 9.87 -14.66
N ALA A 168 -1.86 10.11 -13.51
CA ALA A 168 -1.14 10.44 -12.27
C ALA A 168 -0.33 9.24 -11.76
N LEU A 169 -0.89 8.03 -11.83
CA LEU A 169 -0.25 6.80 -11.40
C LEU A 169 0.85 6.33 -12.36
N ASP A 170 0.70 6.52 -13.68
CA ASP A 170 1.76 6.27 -14.67
C ASP A 170 2.97 7.18 -14.39
N ARG A 171 2.72 8.47 -14.14
CA ARG A 171 3.77 9.40 -13.72
C ARG A 171 4.42 8.98 -12.41
N LYS A 172 3.63 8.53 -11.42
CA LYS A 172 4.12 8.03 -10.13
C LYS A 172 5.02 6.80 -10.32
N MET A 173 4.61 5.84 -11.14
CA MET A 173 5.41 4.67 -11.50
C MET A 173 6.74 5.10 -12.10
N ARG A 174 6.73 5.91 -13.16
CA ARG A 174 7.96 6.26 -13.90
C ARG A 174 8.90 7.17 -13.11
N ASN A 175 8.36 8.23 -12.51
CA ASN A 175 9.18 9.34 -12.00
C ASN A 175 9.48 9.22 -10.51
N ASP A 176 8.67 8.46 -9.77
CA ASP A 176 8.88 8.25 -8.33
C ASP A 176 9.32 6.82 -8.05
N TYR A 177 8.56 5.81 -8.43
CA TYR A 177 8.89 4.44 -8.03
C TYR A 177 10.13 3.89 -8.74
N PHE A 178 10.09 3.76 -10.07
CA PHE A 178 11.17 3.15 -10.85
C PHE A 178 12.46 3.98 -10.78
N LYS A 179 12.33 5.32 -10.74
CA LYS A 179 13.47 6.22 -10.53
C LYS A 179 14.23 5.95 -9.22
N HIS A 180 13.57 5.42 -8.19
CA HIS A 180 14.16 5.18 -6.87
C HIS A 180 14.34 3.68 -6.57
N GLY A 181 14.44 2.82 -7.59
CA GLY A 181 14.88 1.42 -7.42
C GLY A 181 13.76 0.37 -7.37
N VAL A 182 12.50 0.76 -7.54
CA VAL A 182 11.42 -0.21 -7.82
C VAL A 182 11.70 -0.90 -9.15
N GLN A 183 11.56 -2.22 -9.18
CA GLN A 183 11.87 -3.06 -10.34
C GLN A 183 10.61 -3.64 -11.02
N LEU A 184 9.52 -3.77 -10.26
CA LEU A 184 8.21 -4.24 -10.75
C LEU A 184 7.09 -3.37 -10.16
N GLY A 185 6.10 -3.01 -10.96
CA GLY A 185 4.98 -2.20 -10.51
C GLY A 185 3.67 -2.62 -11.17
N TRP A 186 2.60 -2.76 -10.40
CA TRP A 186 1.26 -3.05 -10.94
C TRP A 186 0.27 -1.93 -10.63
N LEU A 187 -0.55 -1.55 -11.61
CA LEU A 187 -1.74 -0.74 -11.42
C LEU A 187 -2.97 -1.61 -11.65
N ILE A 188 -3.92 -1.58 -10.73
CA ILE A 188 -5.11 -2.44 -10.77
C ILE A 188 -6.36 -1.59 -10.63
N ASP A 189 -7.30 -1.72 -11.56
CA ASP A 189 -8.67 -1.22 -11.44
C ASP A 189 -9.61 -2.41 -11.23
N PRO A 190 -10.03 -2.69 -9.99
CA PRO A 190 -10.84 -3.87 -9.69
C PRO A 190 -12.34 -3.65 -9.93
N ARG A 191 -12.78 -2.48 -10.40
CA ARG A 191 -14.23 -2.21 -10.57
C ARG A 191 -14.85 -3.24 -11.52
N PRO A 192 -15.98 -3.87 -11.17
CA PRO A 192 -16.53 -5.01 -11.91
C PRO A 192 -16.80 -4.75 -13.40
N ASP A 193 -17.13 -3.50 -13.76
CA ASP A 193 -17.41 -3.04 -15.12
C ASP A 193 -16.15 -2.58 -15.89
N VAL A 194 -14.99 -2.51 -15.23
CA VAL A 194 -13.74 -1.99 -15.81
C VAL A 194 -12.65 -3.05 -15.88
N GLN A 195 -12.29 -3.65 -14.74
CA GLN A 195 -11.28 -4.71 -14.61
C GLN A 195 -10.04 -4.50 -15.50
N LEU A 196 -9.16 -3.56 -15.11
CA LEU A 196 -7.93 -3.25 -15.84
C LEU A 196 -6.69 -3.57 -15.00
N MET A 197 -5.63 -4.04 -15.65
CA MET A 197 -4.34 -4.29 -15.00
C MET A 197 -3.19 -3.81 -15.88
N TYR A 198 -2.37 -2.89 -15.38
CA TYR A 198 -1.14 -2.47 -16.05
C TYR A 198 0.08 -2.98 -15.30
N GLU A 199 1.04 -3.50 -16.05
CA GLU A 199 2.31 -3.99 -15.53
C GLU A 199 3.44 -3.08 -16.00
N TYR A 200 4.29 -2.68 -15.06
CA TYR A 200 5.48 -1.88 -15.27
C TYR A 200 6.71 -2.70 -14.89
N TYR A 201 7.74 -2.67 -15.71
CA TYR A 201 8.98 -3.42 -15.54
C TYR A 201 10.16 -2.65 -16.16
N LEU A 202 11.37 -3.04 -15.81
CA LEU A 202 12.59 -2.55 -16.44
C LEU A 202 12.92 -3.38 -17.68
N ASP A 203 13.21 -2.73 -18.81
CA ASP A 203 13.82 -3.39 -19.96
C ASP A 203 15.31 -3.68 -19.73
N ASP A 204 15.97 -4.31 -20.71
CA ASP A 204 17.37 -4.71 -20.64
C ASP A 204 18.33 -3.51 -20.45
N ASP A 205 17.91 -2.30 -20.84
CA ASP A 205 18.68 -1.05 -20.69
C ASP A 205 18.36 -0.32 -19.38
N GLY A 206 17.50 -0.88 -18.52
CA GLY A 206 17.03 -0.26 -17.29
C GLY A 206 15.99 0.85 -17.51
N GLY A 207 15.37 0.90 -18.69
CA GLY A 207 14.26 1.78 -19.02
C GLY A 207 12.93 1.25 -18.48
N VAL A 208 12.12 2.12 -17.87
CA VAL A 208 10.79 1.73 -17.38
C VAL A 208 9.80 1.59 -18.53
N GLN A 209 9.30 0.37 -18.72
CA GLN A 209 8.28 0.04 -19.69
C GLN A 209 6.93 -0.22 -19.00
N ARG A 210 5.86 0.03 -19.75
CA ARG A 210 4.50 -0.36 -19.36
C ARG A 210 3.99 -1.36 -20.40
N SER A 211 3.54 -2.52 -19.96
CA SER A 211 2.95 -3.53 -20.83
C SER A 211 1.78 -2.95 -21.62
N ASN A 212 1.71 -3.26 -22.91
CA ASN A 212 0.60 -2.89 -23.79
C ASN A 212 -0.66 -3.74 -23.53
N ASN A 213 -0.54 -4.82 -22.76
CA ASN A 213 -1.68 -5.64 -22.37
C ASN A 213 -2.24 -5.16 -21.02
N SER A 214 -3.37 -4.45 -21.10
CA SER A 214 -4.10 -3.93 -19.94
C SER A 214 -5.25 -4.83 -19.46
N ALA A 215 -5.42 -6.02 -20.06
CA ALA A 215 -6.55 -6.88 -19.78
C ALA A 215 -6.52 -7.41 -18.34
N TRP A 216 -7.69 -7.67 -17.76
CA TRP A 216 -7.80 -8.42 -16.51
C TRP A 216 -7.27 -9.84 -16.72
N ARG A 217 -6.12 -10.14 -16.10
CA ARG A 217 -5.38 -11.38 -16.36
C ARG A 217 -4.56 -11.81 -15.15
N ASP A 218 -3.99 -12.99 -15.23
CA ASP A 218 -2.98 -13.40 -14.27
C ASP A 218 -1.73 -12.50 -14.40
N LEU A 219 -1.24 -12.01 -13.26
CA LEU A 219 -0.01 -11.22 -13.15
C LEU A 219 1.10 -12.08 -12.56
N ASP A 220 2.29 -12.00 -13.14
CA ASP A 220 3.44 -12.83 -12.79
C ASP A 220 4.56 -11.96 -12.21
N GLY A 221 5.13 -12.39 -11.09
CA GLY A 221 6.21 -11.68 -10.41
C GLY A 221 7.53 -11.71 -11.16
N GLY A 222 7.65 -12.56 -12.19
CA GLY A 222 8.86 -12.69 -13.01
C GLY A 222 10.10 -12.94 -12.17
N ASP A 223 11.22 -12.36 -12.60
CA ASP A 223 12.51 -12.48 -11.90
C ASP A 223 12.57 -11.64 -10.61
N VAL A 224 11.72 -10.61 -10.49
CA VAL A 224 11.67 -9.75 -9.29
C VAL A 224 11.06 -10.52 -8.11
N LEU A 225 10.04 -11.34 -8.37
CA LEU A 225 9.40 -12.20 -7.36
C LEU A 225 9.23 -13.63 -7.90
N PRO A 226 10.30 -14.44 -7.92
CA PRO A 226 10.28 -15.75 -8.56
C PRO A 226 9.16 -16.66 -8.05
N GLY A 227 8.34 -17.14 -8.98
CA GLY A 227 7.22 -18.04 -8.72
C GLY A 227 6.01 -17.39 -8.02
N PHE A 228 6.02 -16.07 -7.78
CA PHE A 228 4.85 -15.35 -7.33
C PHE A 228 3.90 -15.10 -8.49
N LYS A 229 2.62 -15.45 -8.34
CA LYS A 229 1.58 -15.16 -9.34
C LYS A 229 0.28 -14.78 -8.65
N ILE A 230 -0.38 -13.74 -9.16
CA ILE A 230 -1.75 -13.40 -8.81
C ILE A 230 -2.67 -13.93 -9.89
N ARG A 231 -3.65 -14.73 -9.48
CA ARG A 231 -4.70 -15.23 -10.37
C ARG A 231 -5.84 -14.22 -10.42
N ALA A 232 -6.23 -13.77 -11.61
CA ALA A 232 -7.35 -12.83 -11.79
C ALA A 232 -8.66 -13.31 -11.12
N PRO A 233 -9.08 -14.59 -11.27
CA PRO A 233 -10.27 -15.11 -10.62
C PRO A 233 -10.23 -15.02 -9.08
N VAL A 234 -9.05 -15.08 -8.45
CA VAL A 234 -8.93 -14.96 -6.99
C VAL A 234 -9.29 -13.55 -6.54
N LEU A 235 -8.94 -12.52 -7.32
CA LEU A 235 -9.33 -11.14 -7.01
C LEU A 235 -10.82 -10.90 -7.27
N GLU A 236 -11.39 -11.51 -8.30
CA GLU A 236 -12.84 -11.48 -8.54
C GLU A 236 -13.64 -12.10 -7.39
N MET A 237 -13.19 -13.25 -6.88
CA MET A 237 -13.82 -13.91 -5.73
C MET A 237 -13.86 -12.99 -4.51
N VAL A 238 -12.82 -12.22 -4.25
CA VAL A 238 -12.77 -11.28 -3.11
C VAL A 238 -13.82 -10.17 -3.21
N LEU A 239 -14.12 -9.73 -4.43
CA LEU A 239 -15.09 -8.68 -4.69
C LEU A 239 -16.53 -9.21 -4.66
N ASN A 240 -16.73 -10.42 -5.16
CA ASN A 240 -18.05 -10.98 -5.46
C ASN A 240 -18.55 -12.03 -4.44
N GLN A 241 -17.68 -12.58 -3.59
CA GLN A 241 -18.06 -13.61 -2.61
C GLN A 241 -17.93 -13.09 -1.19
N ASP A 242 -18.95 -13.39 -0.38
CA ASP A 242 -18.86 -13.24 1.07
C ASP A 242 -17.84 -14.24 1.63
N SER A 243 -16.92 -13.75 2.46
CA SER A 243 -15.93 -14.61 3.13
C SER A 243 -16.65 -15.66 3.98
N GLY A 244 -16.52 -16.94 3.59
CA GLY A 244 -17.21 -18.06 4.24
C GLY A 244 -18.53 -18.50 3.59
N SER A 245 -18.99 -17.84 2.52
CA SER A 245 -20.13 -18.27 1.70
C SER A 245 -19.74 -19.31 0.64
N SER A 246 -18.67 -20.07 0.90
CA SER A 246 -18.49 -21.32 0.19
C SER A 246 -19.59 -22.25 0.70
N SER A 247 -20.43 -22.74 -0.21
CA SER A 247 -21.07 -24.03 -0.02
C SER A 247 -19.95 -25.07 0.05
N GLU A 248 -19.20 -25.09 1.16
CA GLU A 248 -18.16 -26.08 1.37
C GLU A 248 -18.88 -27.43 1.40
N ASP A 249 -18.42 -28.36 0.56
CA ASP A 249 -18.93 -29.73 0.61
C ASP A 249 -18.81 -30.25 2.05
N GLU A 250 -19.87 -30.84 2.58
CA GLU A 250 -19.79 -31.51 3.88
C GLU A 250 -18.78 -32.66 3.77
N VAL A 251 -17.66 -32.53 4.49
CA VAL A 251 -16.58 -33.51 4.52
C VAL A 251 -16.37 -34.03 5.94
N ASP A 252 -15.63 -35.11 6.12
CA ASP A 252 -15.21 -35.57 7.45
C ASP A 252 -13.68 -35.66 7.47
N LEU A 253 -13.05 -34.59 7.94
CA LEU A 253 -11.59 -34.45 7.94
C LEU A 253 -11.04 -34.56 9.36
N LEU A 254 -10.06 -35.44 9.56
CA LEU A 254 -9.25 -35.47 10.77
C LEU A 254 -8.10 -34.45 10.66
N CYS A 255 -7.79 -33.75 11.74
CA CYS A 255 -6.64 -32.86 11.78
C CYS A 255 -5.33 -33.64 11.52
N PRO A 256 -4.47 -33.23 10.57
CA PRO A 256 -3.20 -33.88 10.30
C PRO A 256 -2.11 -33.60 11.35
N ALA A 257 -2.35 -32.70 12.31
CA ALA A 257 -1.34 -32.36 13.31
C ALA A 257 -1.11 -33.52 14.29
N PRO A 258 0.16 -33.90 14.59
CA PRO A 258 0.44 -34.98 15.52
C PRO A 258 -0.22 -34.75 16.88
N ARG A 259 -0.87 -35.79 17.41
CA ARG A 259 -1.60 -35.76 18.70
C ARG A 259 -2.82 -34.83 18.74
N CYS A 260 -3.31 -34.35 17.60
CA CYS A 260 -4.60 -33.68 17.50
C CYS A 260 -5.64 -34.63 16.89
N ASN A 261 -6.72 -34.89 17.63
CA ASN A 261 -7.80 -35.80 17.20
C ASN A 261 -9.08 -35.04 16.80
N LYS A 262 -9.00 -33.73 16.55
CA LYS A 262 -10.18 -32.94 16.16
C LYS A 262 -10.62 -33.31 14.73
N ARG A 263 -11.94 -33.41 14.56
CA ARG A 263 -12.60 -33.64 13.28
C ARG A 263 -13.36 -32.39 12.83
N PHE A 264 -13.43 -32.19 11.52
CA PHE A 264 -14.03 -31.01 10.91
C PHE A 264 -14.97 -31.40 9.79
N ARG A 265 -16.09 -30.68 9.70
CA ARG A 265 -17.12 -30.90 8.68
C ARG A 265 -16.92 -30.11 7.38
N SER A 266 -15.84 -29.36 7.31
CA SER A 266 -15.57 -28.40 6.25
C SER A 266 -14.05 -28.27 6.08
N TYR A 267 -13.59 -28.04 4.84
CA TYR A 267 -12.17 -27.85 4.56
C TYR A 267 -11.64 -26.57 5.23
N GLY A 268 -12.42 -25.49 5.21
CA GLY A 268 -12.04 -24.21 5.81
C GLY A 268 -11.82 -24.32 7.32
N ALA A 269 -12.71 -25.00 8.03
CA ALA A 269 -12.57 -25.21 9.48
C ALA A 269 -11.34 -26.07 9.81
N CYS A 270 -11.07 -27.12 9.02
CA CYS A 270 -9.87 -27.93 9.19
C CYS A 270 -8.59 -27.12 8.93
N ALA A 271 -8.55 -26.36 7.83
CA ALA A 271 -7.41 -25.53 7.45
C ALA A 271 -7.11 -24.46 8.49
N ALA A 272 -8.13 -23.75 8.98
CA ALA A 272 -7.99 -22.75 10.04
C ALA A 272 -7.38 -23.37 11.32
N HIS A 273 -7.82 -24.57 11.69
CA HIS A 273 -7.29 -25.27 12.85
C HIS A 273 -5.83 -25.74 12.66
N VAL A 274 -5.48 -26.21 11.46
CA VAL A 274 -4.10 -26.61 11.14
C VAL A 274 -3.16 -25.40 11.16
N GLU A 275 -3.59 -24.26 10.62
CA GLU A 275 -2.80 -23.02 10.67
C GLU A 275 -2.66 -22.49 12.11
N TRP A 276 -3.66 -22.68 12.98
CA TRP A 276 -3.51 -22.41 14.42
C TRP A 276 -2.37 -23.22 15.04
N HIS A 277 -2.30 -24.55 14.82
CA HIS A 277 -1.19 -25.37 15.29
C HIS A 277 0.18 -24.86 14.80
N ARG A 278 0.24 -24.47 13.52
CA ARG A 278 1.46 -23.93 12.91
C ARG A 278 1.91 -22.62 13.58
N LYS A 279 0.95 -21.74 13.90
CA LYS A 279 1.21 -20.43 14.52
C LYS A 279 1.68 -20.59 15.97
N GLU A 280 1.01 -21.43 16.76
CA GLU A 280 1.41 -21.75 18.14
C GLU A 280 2.83 -22.32 18.22
N ARG A 281 3.17 -23.22 17.30
CA ARG A 281 4.53 -23.77 17.22
C ARG A 281 5.56 -22.70 16.86
N SER A 282 5.21 -21.75 15.99
CA SER A 282 6.10 -20.65 15.59
C SER A 282 6.32 -19.67 16.74
N ILE A 283 5.26 -19.33 17.49
CA ILE A 283 5.32 -18.50 18.70
C ILE A 283 6.19 -19.17 19.75
N SER A 284 5.97 -20.46 20.03
CA SER A 284 6.75 -21.23 21.00
C SER A 284 8.24 -21.23 20.67
N LYS A 285 8.60 -21.42 19.39
CA LYS A 285 10.00 -21.34 18.93
C LYS A 285 10.60 -19.95 19.10
N TYR A 286 9.82 -18.89 18.83
CA TYR A 286 10.27 -17.52 18.99
C TYR A 286 10.54 -17.18 20.46
N LEU A 287 9.60 -17.53 21.36
CA LEU A 287 9.76 -17.33 22.80
C LEU A 287 10.97 -18.07 23.35
N ALA A 288 11.15 -19.34 22.99
CA ALA A 288 12.32 -20.12 23.40
C ALA A 288 13.65 -19.52 22.93
N LYS A 289 13.70 -18.94 21.73
CA LYS A 289 14.91 -18.23 21.26
C LYS A 289 15.18 -16.95 22.04
N ARG A 290 14.11 -16.23 22.41
CA ARG A 290 14.21 -14.99 23.20
C ARG A 290 14.65 -15.25 24.64
N GLU A 291 14.28 -16.38 25.23
CA GLU A 291 14.72 -16.78 26.57
C GLU A 291 16.19 -17.24 26.60
N ASN A 292 16.72 -17.71 25.45
CA ASN A 292 18.10 -18.17 25.29
C ASN A 292 19.05 -17.11 24.71
N SER A 293 18.60 -15.88 24.49
CA SER A 293 19.40 -14.73 24.01
C SER A 293 19.52 -13.69 25.11
#